data_AF-A0A6L5G165-F1
#
_entry.id   AF-A0A6L5G165-F1
#
_cell.length_a   1.000
_cell.length_b   1.000
_cell.length_c   1.000
_cell.angle_alpha   90.00
_cell.angle_beta   90.00
_cell.angle_gamma   90.00
#
_symmetry.space_group_name_H-M   'P 1'
#
loop_
_entity.id
_entity.type
_entity.pdbx_description
1 polymer ?
#
loop_
_entity_poly.entity_id
_entity_poly.type
_entity_poly.pdbx_seq_one_letter_code
_entity_poly.pdbx_strand_id
1 'polypeptide(L)' 'MALHEVMTVTEQIERMVTEHASSEEVARVARDQGMITLRTDGLAKVRMGLTSIAEVLRVVV' A
#
# COMPACT_ATOMS: atom_id res chain seq x y z
N MET A 1 1.32 -5.19 -16.85
CA MET A 1 0.62 -5.23 -15.55
C MET A 1 1.63 -4.91 -14.49
N ALA A 2 1.33 -3.96 -13.60
CA ALA A 2 2.23 -3.54 -12.53
C ALA A 2 1.51 -3.66 -11.19
N LEU A 3 2.27 -3.85 -10.11
CA LEU A 3 1.75 -3.75 -8.74
C LEU A 3 1.83 -2.29 -8.30
N HIS A 4 0.84 -1.82 -7.55
CA HIS A 4 0.78 -0.43 -7.11
C HIS A 4 0.46 -0.33 -5.62
N GLU A 5 1.12 0.62 -4.98
CA GLU A 5 0.83 1.09 -3.63
C GLU A 5 0.83 2.61 -3.68
N VAL A 6 -0.37 3.19 -3.59
CA VAL A 6 -0.59 4.62 -3.82
C VAL A 6 -1.19 5.20 -2.55
N MET A 7 -0.41 6.05 -1.89
CA MET A 7 -0.85 6.81 -0.73
C MET A 7 -1.39 8.17 -1.18
N THR A 8 -2.67 8.43 -0.95
CA THR A 8 -3.21 9.79 -1.10
C THR A 8 -2.76 10.65 0.07
N VAL A 9 -2.14 11.79 -0.21
CA VAL A 9 -1.75 12.77 0.80
C VAL A 9 -3.00 13.57 1.18
N THR A 10 -3.62 13.22 2.30
CA THR A 10 -4.75 13.95 2.88
C THR A 10 -4.25 15.00 3.87
N GLU A 11 -5.10 15.98 4.24
CA GLU A 11 -4.76 16.99 5.27
C GLU A 11 -4.29 16.36 6.60
N GLN A 12 -4.82 15.19 6.97
CA GLN A 12 -4.37 14.47 8.15
C GLN A 12 -2.93 13.96 7.97
N ILE A 13 -2.60 13.38 6.82
CA ILE A 13 -1.25 12.91 6.50
C ILE A 13 -0.26 14.09 6.46
N GLU A 14 -0.64 15.23 5.88
CA GLU A 14 0.18 16.45 5.85
C GLU A 14 0.51 16.97 7.26
N ARG A 15 -0.48 17.00 8.16
CA ARG A 15 -0.26 17.37 9.57
C ARG A 15 0.69 16.41 10.26
N MET A 16 0.48 15.10 10.09
CA MET A 16 1.35 14.08 10.69
C MET A 16 2.80 14.20 10.23
N VAL A 17 3.04 14.55 8.95
CA VAL A 17 4.39 14.81 8.43
C VAL A 17 5.01 16.04 9.11
N THR A 18 4.23 17.11 9.27
CA THR A 18 4.67 18.34 9.95
C THR A 18 4.99 18.10 11.43
N GLU A 19 4.23 17.21 12.07
CA GLU A 19 4.42 16.78 13.47
C GLU A 19 5.54 15.73 13.64
N HIS A 20 6.24 15.36 12.56
CA HIS A 20 7.26 14.31 12.55
C HIS A 20 6.75 12.96 13.09
N ALA A 21 5.49 12.61 12.82
CA ALA A 21 4.94 11.32 13.13
C ALA A 21 5.78 10.21 12.48
N SER A 22 5.83 9.04 13.12
CA SER A 22 6.58 7.92 12.57
C SER A 22 5.97 7.42 11.27
N SER A 23 6.80 6.84 10.39
CA SER A 23 6.34 6.24 9.14
C SER A 23 5.31 5.14 9.37
N GLU A 24 5.37 4.41 10.49
CA GLU A 24 4.40 3.39 10.85
C GLU A 24 3.02 3.99 11.15
N GLU A 25 2.97 5.11 11.86
CA GLU A 25 1.72 5.82 12.15
C GLU A 25 1.10 6.39 10.88
N VAL A 26 1.91 7.02 10.03
CA VAL A 26 1.47 7.54 8.72
C VAL A 26 0.95 6.39 7.84
N ALA A 27 1.66 5.28 7.76
CA ALA A 27 1.26 4.12 6.97
C ALA A 27 -0.03 3.47 7.50
N ARG A 28 -0.26 3.48 8.81
CA ARG A 28 -1.53 3.01 9.41
C ARG A 28 -2.69 3.90 8.98
N VAL A 29 -2.57 5.21 9.15
CA VAL A 29 -3.62 6.17 8.75
C VAL A 29 -3.88 6.10 7.23
N ALA A 30 -2.83 6.02 6.43
CA ALA A 30 -2.97 5.86 4.98
C ALA A 30 -3.76 4.59 4.59
N ARG A 31 -3.50 3.46 5.25
CA ARG A 31 -4.26 2.21 5.04
C ARG A 31 -5.71 2.36 5.47
N ASP A 32 -5.96 2.99 6.61
CA ASP A 32 -7.32 3.24 7.11
C ASP A 32 -8.10 4.17 6.16
N GLN A 33 -7.40 5.07 5.45
CA GLN A 33 -7.96 5.95 4.42
C GLN A 33 -8.05 5.31 3.03
N GLY A 34 -7.76 4.01 2.89
CA GLY A 34 -7.97 3.25 1.66
C GLY A 34 -6.73 3.00 0.81
N MET A 35 -5.52 3.31 1.32
CA MET A 35 -4.29 2.88 0.65
C MET A 35 -4.21 1.35 0.61
N ILE A 36 -4.07 0.80 -0.59
CA ILE A 36 -3.87 -0.64 -0.82
C ILE A 36 -2.37 -0.90 -0.88
N THR A 37 -1.91 -1.88 -0.11
CA THR A 37 -0.49 -2.29 -0.12
C THR A 37 -0.15 -3.10 -1.37
N LEU A 38 1.13 -3.11 -1.76
CA LEU A 38 1.65 -3.93 -2.86
C LEU A 38 1.24 -5.41 -2.72
N ARG A 39 1.28 -5.93 -1.49
CA ARG A 39 0.88 -7.32 -1.18
C ARG A 39 -0.59 -7.55 -1.49
N THR A 40 -1.45 -6.64 -1.06
CA THR A 40 -2.91 -6.77 -1.23
C THR A 40 -3.30 -6.65 -2.70
N ASP A 41 -2.72 -5.67 -3.41
CA ASP A 41 -2.91 -5.49 -4.85
C ASP A 41 -2.42 -6.69 -5.66
N GLY A 42 -1.25 -7.24 -5.31
CA GLY A 42 -0.73 -8.47 -5.92
C GLY A 42 -1.64 -9.68 -5.71
N LEU A 43 -2.11 -9.90 -4.49
CA LEU A 43 -3.03 -11.00 -4.18
C LEU A 43 -4.39 -10.83 -4.88
N ALA A 44 -4.87 -9.60 -5.08
CA ALA A 44 -6.07 -9.35 -5.87
C ALA A 44 -5.89 -9.78 -7.33
N LYS A 45 -4.72 -9.49 -7.92
CA LYS A 45 -4.40 -9.88 -9.31
C LYS A 45 -4.21 -11.39 -9.47
N VAL A 46 -3.66 -12.06 -8.45
CA VAL A 46 -3.64 -13.54 -8.41
C VAL A 46 -5.05 -14.10 -8.49
N ARG A 47 -5.97 -13.57 -7.67
CA ARG A 47 -7.37 -14.02 -7.65
C ARG A 47 -8.08 -13.79 -8.99
N MET A 48 -7.66 -12.78 -9.76
CA MET A 48 -8.18 -12.48 -11.10
C MET A 48 -7.52 -13.33 -12.20
N GLY A 49 -6.55 -14.19 -11.88
CA GLY A 49 -5.82 -15.00 -12.86
C GLY A 49 -4.79 -14.21 -13.68
N LEU A 50 -4.41 -13.03 -13.22
CA LEU A 50 -3.52 -12.11 -13.93
C LEU A 50 -2.03 -12.38 -13.64
N THR A 51 -1.69 -12.90 -12.46
CA THR A 51 -0.32 -13.26 -12.07
C THR A 51 -0.34 -14.46 -11.13
N SER A 52 0.83 -15.04 -10.83
CA SER A 52 0.97 -16.15 -9.89
C SER A 52 1.37 -15.68 -8.48
N ILE A 53 1.05 -16.47 -7.46
CA ILE A 53 1.49 -16.23 -6.08
C ILE A 53 3.02 -16.15 -6.01
N ALA A 54 3.73 -17.02 -6.73
CA ALA A 54 5.18 -17.06 -6.76
C ALA A 54 5.79 -15.75 -7.30
N GLU A 55 5.20 -15.16 -8.34
CA GLU A 55 5.64 -13.87 -8.87
C GLU A 55 5.42 -12.73 -7.88
N VAL A 56 4.26 -12.69 -7.20
CA VAL A 56 3.97 -11.67 -6.19
C VAL A 56 4.94 -11.75 -5.02
N LEU A 57 5.19 -12.96 -4.49
CA LEU A 57 6.11 -13.15 -3.36
C LEU A 57 7.57 -12.84 -3.71
N ARG A 58 7.96 -12.93 -4.99
CA ARG A 58 9.30 -12.53 -5.44
C ARG A 58 9.51 -11.01 -5.38
N VAL A 59 8.45 -10.24 -5.55
CA VAL A 59 8.52 -8.77 -5.71
C VAL A 59 8.15 -8.05 -4.41
N VAL A 60 7.27 -8.63 -3.59
CA VAL A 60 6.78 -8.02 -2.35
C VAL A 60 7.44 -8.70 -1.14
N VAL A 61 8.56 -8.12 -0.67
CA VAL A 61 9.27 -8.51 0.56
C VAL A 61 8.73 -7.70 1.74
#